data_AF-A0A956D071-F1
#
_entry.id   AF-A0A956D071-F1
#
_cell.length_a   1.000
_cell.length_b   1.000
_cell.length_c   1.000
_cell.angle_alpha   90.00
_cell.angle_beta   90.00
_cell.angle_gamma   90.00
#
_symmetry.space_group_name_H-M   'P 1'
#
loop_
_entity.id
_entity.type
_entity.pdbx_description
1 polymer ?
#
loop_
_entity_poly.entity_id
_entity_poly.type
_entity_poly.pdbx_seq_one_letter_code
_entity_poly.pdbx_strand_id
1 'polypeptide(L)'
;MRIRLSADGRVLQGTPVQIVQCMHAIAFGADDLTLSEYIDWACGHAARMMDVHLEIPDGTEDERAAAFIDAMIESELAVRL
;
A
#
# COMPACT_ATOMS: atom_id res chain seq x y z
N MET A 1 11.51 -1.68 7.55
CA MET A 1 11.43 -2.81 6.60
C MET A 1 11.81 -2.34 5.20
N ARG A 2 12.04 -3.28 4.28
CA ARG A 2 12.34 -3.01 2.87
C ARG A 2 11.46 -3.90 2.00
N ILE A 3 10.82 -3.32 0.99
CA ILE A 3 9.97 -4.05 0.03
C ILE A 3 10.33 -3.67 -1.40
N ARG A 4 10.07 -4.58 -2.33
CA ARG A 4 10.10 -4.31 -3.77
C ARG A 4 8.69 -4.44 -4.33
N LEU A 5 8.20 -3.41 -5.02
CA LEU A 5 6.90 -3.44 -5.69
C LEU A 5 6.97 -4.34 -6.93
N SER A 6 5.99 -5.22 -7.09
CA SER A 6 5.93 -6.15 -8.22
C SER A 6 5.56 -5.45 -9.53
N ALA A 7 4.82 -4.33 -9.46
CA ALA A 7 4.35 -3.59 -10.62
C ALA A 7 5.48 -2.98 -11.47
N ASP A 8 6.52 -2.43 -10.84
CA ASP A 8 7.58 -1.68 -11.53
C ASP A 8 8.99 -1.88 -10.96
N GLY A 9 9.14 -2.78 -9.98
CA GLY A 9 10.44 -3.11 -9.38
C GLY A 9 11.00 -2.04 -8.44
N ARG A 10 10.28 -0.94 -8.17
CA ARG A 10 10.75 0.07 -7.21
C ARG A 10 10.93 -0.52 -5.83
N VAL A 11 12.00 -0.10 -5.16
CA VAL A 11 12.35 -0.56 -3.81
C VAL A 11 12.09 0.55 -2.82
N LEU A 12 11.26 0.28 -1.82
CA LEU A 12 10.87 1.21 -0.77
C LEU A 12 11.42 0.72 0.58
N GLN A 13 11.86 1.64 1.42
CA GLN A 13 12.46 1.32 2.72
C GLN A 13 12.02 2.34 3.78
N GLY A 14 11.61 1.85 4.94
CA GLY A 14 11.16 2.68 6.06
C GLY A 14 10.27 1.91 7.02
N THR A 15 9.56 2.65 7.87
CA THR A 15 8.37 2.13 8.58
C THR A 15 7.23 1.88 7.58
N PRO A 16 6.20 1.09 7.93
CA PRO A 16 5.03 0.92 7.06
C PRO A 16 4.44 2.26 6.61
N VAL A 17 4.22 3.19 7.55
CA VAL A 17 3.72 4.54 7.26
C VAL A 17 4.59 5.27 6.24
N GLN A 18 5.92 5.27 6.42
CA GLN A 18 6.83 5.92 5.48
C GLN A 18 6.77 5.31 4.08
N ILE A 19 6.64 3.99 3.99
CA ILE A 19 6.51 3.30 2.71
C ILE A 19 5.20 3.66 2.03
N VAL A 20 4.08 3.63 2.75
CA VAL A 20 2.76 4.01 2.22
C VAL A 20 2.74 5.48 1.81
N GLN A 21 3.38 6.38 2.57
CA GLN A 21 3.55 7.78 2.20
C GLN A 21 4.34 7.94 0.89
N CYS A 22 5.42 7.16 0.71
CA CYS A 22 6.15 7.16 -0.56
C CYS A 22 5.30 6.67 -1.72
N MET A 23 4.44 5.67 -1.51
CA MET A 23 3.52 5.17 -2.54
C MET A 23 2.43 6.21 -2.86
N HIS A 24 1.88 6.87 -1.85
CA HIS A 24 0.90 7.94 -1.98
C HIS A 24 1.44 9.11 -2.78
N ALA A 25 2.66 9.56 -2.49
CA ALA A 25 3.32 10.67 -3.18
C ALA A 25 3.57 10.45 -4.68
N ILE A 26 3.48 9.20 -5.18
CA ILE A 26 3.66 8.86 -6.59
C ILE A 26 2.38 8.33 -7.25
N ALA A 27 1.29 8.23 -6.49
CA ALA A 27 0.02 7.68 -6.96
C ALA A 27 -0.78 8.76 -7.69
N PHE A 28 -0.99 8.55 -8.99
CA PHE A 28 -1.78 9.48 -9.79
C PHE A 28 -3.25 9.44 -9.41
N GLY A 29 -3.84 10.60 -9.07
CA GLY A 29 -5.26 10.72 -8.72
C GLY A 29 -5.58 10.45 -7.25
N ALA A 30 -4.56 10.45 -6.39
CA ALA A 30 -4.69 10.30 -4.94
C ALA A 30 -4.19 11.53 -4.14
N ASP A 31 -3.82 12.62 -4.81
CA ASP A 31 -3.08 13.74 -4.21
C ASP A 31 -3.79 14.41 -3.02
N ASP A 32 -5.12 14.46 -3.03
CA ASP A 32 -5.94 15.09 -1.99
C ASP A 32 -6.39 14.13 -0.87
N LEU A 33 -5.97 12.86 -0.92
CA LEU A 33 -6.36 11.86 0.07
C LEU A 33 -5.47 11.93 1.31
N THR A 34 -6.05 11.74 2.49
CA THR A 34 -5.29 11.35 3.68
C THR A 34 -4.66 9.97 3.48
N LEU A 35 -3.69 9.59 4.33
CA LEU A 35 -3.03 8.30 4.18
C LEU A 35 -4.01 7.12 4.34
N SER A 36 -5.00 7.25 5.24
CA SER A 36 -6.04 6.24 5.42
C SER A 36 -6.98 6.14 4.22
N GLU A 37 -7.39 7.27 3.64
CA GLU A 37 -8.21 7.30 2.42
C GLU A 37 -7.41 6.78 1.21
N TYR A 38 -6.11 7.04 1.16
CA TYR A 38 -5.22 6.49 0.14
C TYR A 38 -5.16 4.96 0.22
N ILE A 39 -5.09 4.38 1.42
CA ILE A 39 -5.12 2.91 1.60
C ILE A 39 -6.43 2.35 1.06
N ASP A 40 -7.58 2.93 1.41
CA ASP A 40 -8.89 2.48 0.91
C ASP A 40 -8.99 2.62 -0.61
N TRP A 41 -8.51 3.73 -1.16
CA TRP A 41 -8.43 3.97 -2.60
C TRP A 41 -7.54 2.92 -3.28
N ALA A 42 -6.37 2.61 -2.71
CA ALA A 42 -5.44 1.64 -3.26
C ALA A 42 -6.03 0.22 -3.25
N CYS A 43 -6.75 -0.18 -2.19
CA CYS A 43 -7.49 -1.44 -2.15
C CYS A 43 -8.56 -1.50 -3.26
N GLY A 44 -9.33 -0.41 -3.42
CA GLY A 44 -10.33 -0.31 -4.48
C GLY A 44 -9.72 -0.28 -5.89
N HIS A 45 -8.51 0.26 -6.04
CA HIS A 45 -7.76 0.27 -7.29
C HIS A 45 -7.23 -1.14 -7.61
N ALA A 46 -6.66 -1.83 -6.63
CA ALA A 46 -6.16 -3.20 -6.77
C ALA A 46 -7.28 -4.17 -7.17
N ALA A 47 -8.45 -4.07 -6.54
CA ALA A 47 -9.61 -4.88 -6.89
C ALA A 47 -10.07 -4.63 -8.34
N ARG A 48 -10.12 -3.37 -8.79
CA ARG A 48 -10.62 -3.04 -10.14
C ARG A 48 -9.64 -3.34 -11.25
N MET A 49 -8.35 -3.10 -11.02
CA MET A 49 -7.32 -3.18 -12.07
C MET A 49 -6.63 -4.54 -12.10
N MET A 50 -6.57 -5.25 -10.97
CA MET A 50 -5.80 -6.48 -10.80
C MET A 50 -6.62 -7.66 -10.28
N ASP A 51 -7.91 -7.46 -9.96
CA ASP A 51 -8.78 -8.48 -9.32
C ASP A 51 -8.20 -8.98 -7.97
N VAL A 52 -7.41 -8.12 -7.31
CA VAL A 52 -6.79 -8.41 -6.00
C VAL A 52 -7.58 -7.72 -4.91
N HIS A 53 -8.14 -8.51 -4.00
CA HIS A 53 -8.90 -8.01 -2.86
C HIS A 53 -8.00 -7.96 -1.62
N LEU A 54 -7.71 -6.74 -1.15
CA LEU A 54 -6.95 -6.49 0.07
C LEU A 54 -7.92 -6.17 1.21
N GLU A 55 -7.85 -6.92 2.31
CA GLU A 55 -8.65 -6.68 3.50
C GLU A 55 -7.82 -5.95 4.56
N ILE A 56 -8.16 -4.69 4.83
CA ILE A 56 -7.46 -3.86 5.81
C ILE A 56 -8.37 -3.62 7.01
N PRO A 57 -8.01 -4.06 8.22
CA PRO A 57 -8.82 -3.82 9.40
C PRO A 57 -8.87 -2.34 9.76
N ASP A 58 -9.93 -1.94 10.47
CA ASP A 58 -9.98 -0.63 11.11
C ASP A 58 -8.90 -0.52 12.18
N GLY A 59 -8.35 0.68 12.37
CA GLY A 59 -7.27 0.91 13.33
C GLY A 59 -6.66 2.29 13.19
N THR A 60 -5.58 2.50 13.93
CA THR A 60 -4.73 3.69 13.78
C THR A 60 -4.04 3.71 12.41
N GLU A 61 -3.54 4.88 12.01
CA GLU A 61 -2.82 5.02 10.73
C GLU A 61 -1.61 4.06 10.64
N ASP A 62 -0.85 3.90 11.72
CA ASP A 62 0.27 2.96 11.79
C ASP A 62 -0.16 1.49 11.62
N GLU A 63 -1.25 1.09 12.30
CA GLU A 63 -1.79 -0.27 12.20
C GLU A 63 -2.31 -0.57 10.80
N ARG A 64 -3.04 0.38 10.20
CA ARG A 64 -3.56 0.26 8.84
C ARG A 64 -2.44 0.21 7.80
N ALA A 65 -1.42 1.04 7.94
CA ALA A 65 -0.27 1.01 7.05
C ALA A 65 0.50 -0.30 7.16
N ALA A 66 0.68 -0.85 8.37
CA ALA A 66 1.31 -2.15 8.57
C ALA A 66 0.49 -3.26 7.90
N ALA A 67 -0.81 -3.34 8.18
CA ALA A 67 -1.71 -4.33 7.60
C ALA A 67 -1.77 -4.23 6.06
N PHE A 68 -1.75 -3.01 5.50
CA PHE A 68 -1.72 -2.81 4.06
C PHE A 68 -0.45 -3.36 3.41
N ILE A 69 0.73 -3.09 4.00
CA ILE A 69 1.99 -3.62 3.48
C ILE A 69 2.03 -5.15 3.60
N ASP A 70 1.54 -5.72 4.69
CA ASP A 70 1.46 -7.17 4.85
C ASP A 70 0.50 -7.79 3.81
N ALA A 71 -0.68 -7.22 3.61
CA ALA A 71 -1.65 -7.68 2.60
C ALA A 71 -1.09 -7.59 1.17
N MET A 72 -0.32 -6.54 0.85
CA MET A 72 0.38 -6.44 -0.44
C MET A 72 1.42 -7.54 -0.63
N ILE A 73 2.12 -7.95 0.43
CA ILE A 73 3.10 -9.03 0.37
C ILE A 73 2.40 -10.38 0.20
N GLU A 74 1.34 -10.63 0.97
CA GLU A 74 0.53 -11.85 0.89
C GLU A 74 -0.14 -12.02 -0.48
N SER A 75 -0.51 -10.90 -1.11
CA SER A 75 -1.14 -10.87 -2.45
C SER A 75 -0.12 -10.75 -3.60
N GLU A 76 1.17 -10.91 -3.33
CA GLU A 76 2.27 -10.84 -4.31
C GLU A 76 2.42 -9.48 -5.04
N LEU A 77 1.72 -8.44 -4.59
CA LEU A 77 1.86 -7.06 -5.10
C LEU A 77 3.19 -6.42 -4.69
N ALA A 78 3.80 -6.93 -3.61
CA ALA A 78 5.13 -6.57 -3.18
C ALA A 78 5.88 -7.81 -2.64
N VAL A 79 7.21 -7.72 -2.61
CA VAL A 79 8.07 -8.74 -2.02
C VAL A 79 8.92 -8.12 -0.92
N ARG A 80 8.92 -8.75 0.26
CA ARG A 80 9.82 -8.36 1.36
C ARG A 80 11.26 -8.72 1.01
N LEU A 81 12.18 -7.77 1.23
CA LEU A 81 13.62 -7.92 0.99
C LEU A 81 14.40 -8.03 2.31
#